data_AF-A0A1G8SFY5-F1
#
_entry.id   AF-A0A1G8SFY5-F1
#
_cell.length_a   1.000
_cell.length_b   1.000
_cell.length_c   1.000
_cell.angle_alpha   90.00
_cell.angle_beta   90.00
_cell.angle_gamma   90.00
#
_symmetry.space_group_name_H-M   'P 1'
#
loop_
_entity.id
_entity.type
_entity.pdbx_description
1 polymer ?
#
loop_
_entity_poly.entity_id
_entity_poly.type
_entity_poly.pdbx_seq_one_letter_code
_entity_poly.pdbx_strand_id
1 'polypeptide(L)' 'MEATIFTDVTSNMRIVQKEIFGPVATIQPFKDEDDAIKTANDTDYGLAGAVFSNDQSKALRVIKKSVPVSHG' A
#
# COMPACT_ATOMS: atom_id res chain seq x y z
N MET A 1 6.46 22.37 7.15
CA MET A 1 6.65 20.92 7.33
C MET A 1 7.59 20.43 6.25
N GLU A 2 8.54 19.58 6.60
CA GLU A 2 9.49 18.97 5.66
C GLU A 2 9.02 17.59 5.22
N ALA A 3 9.41 17.16 4.01
CA ALA A 3 9.08 15.84 3.50
C ALA A 3 9.82 14.75 4.30
N THR A 4 9.09 13.77 4.81
CA THR A 4 9.65 12.70 5.66
C THR A 4 9.31 11.33 5.09
N ILE A 5 10.32 10.48 4.94
CA ILE A 5 10.15 9.10 4.49
C ILE A 5 10.57 8.17 5.62
N PHE A 6 9.69 7.25 5.98
CA PHE A 6 10.00 6.17 6.92
C PHE A 6 10.24 4.87 6.14
N THR A 7 11.41 4.26 6.36
CA THR A 7 11.77 2.95 5.86
C THR A 7 11.81 1.94 7.02
N ASP A 8 11.78 0.64 6.70
CA ASP A 8 11.79 -0.45 7.70
C ASP A 8 10.61 -0.40 8.70
N VAL A 9 9.44 -0.07 8.18
CA VAL A 9 8.18 -0.02 8.94
C VAL A 9 7.39 -1.32 8.78
N THR A 10 6.65 -1.70 9.83
CA THR A 10 5.76 -2.88 9.80
C THR A 10 4.29 -2.45 9.85
N SER A 11 3.38 -3.28 9.32
CA SER A 11 1.93 -2.96 9.22
C SER A 11 1.27 -2.70 10.58
N ASN A 12 1.88 -3.17 11.67
CA ASN A 12 1.41 -2.94 13.05
C ASN A 12 1.83 -1.57 13.62
N MET A 13 2.68 -0.82 12.93
CA MET A 13 3.09 0.50 13.40
C MET A 13 1.99 1.53 13.14
N ARG A 14 1.73 2.38 14.15
CA ARG A 14 0.70 3.42 14.08
C ARG A 14 0.87 4.39 12.90
N ILE A 15 2.11 4.60 12.45
CA ILE A 15 2.43 5.44 11.28
C ILE A 15 1.98 4.83 9.96
N VAL A 16 1.84 3.51 9.89
CA VAL A 16 1.35 2.77 8.71
C VAL A 16 -0.17 2.69 8.73
N GLN A 17 -0.79 2.51 9.90
CA GLN A 17 -2.24 2.33 10.03
C GLN A 17 -3.05 3.63 10.06
N LYS A 18 -2.47 4.75 10.54
CA LYS A 18 -3.20 6.01 10.70
C LYS A 18 -2.69 7.06 9.74
N GLU A 19 -3.62 7.66 9.01
CA GLU A 19 -3.36 8.74 8.08
C GLU A 19 -2.84 9.98 8.83
N ILE A 20 -1.62 10.42 8.47
CA ILE A 20 -0.92 11.53 9.12
C ILE A 20 -1.33 12.90 8.51
N PHE A 21 -2.08 12.90 7.40
CA PHE A 21 -2.53 14.10 6.68
C PHE A 21 -1.42 15.18 6.53
N GLY A 22 -0.20 14.71 6.25
CA GLY A 22 1.02 15.51 6.07
C GLY A 22 1.97 14.84 5.08
N PRO A 23 3.10 15.49 4.69
CA PRO A 23 4.04 14.97 3.69
C PRO A 23 4.91 13.82 4.24
N VAL A 24 4.26 12.74 4.68
CA VAL A 24 4.87 11.56 5.27
C VAL A 24 4.51 10.35 4.44
N ALA A 25 5.53 9.61 3.99
CA ALA A 25 5.37 8.34 3.28
C ALA A 25 6.08 7.21 4.04
N THR A 26 5.53 6.01 3.95
CA THR A 26 6.13 4.80 4.51
C THR A 26 6.45 3.81 3.38
N ILE A 27 7.56 3.08 3.49
CA ILE A 27 7.98 2.07 2.52
C ILE A 27 8.07 0.71 3.22
N GLN A 28 7.33 -0.26 2.72
CA GLN A 28 7.30 -1.63 3.22
C GLN A 28 7.82 -2.60 2.15
N PRO A 29 8.86 -3.41 2.43
CA PRO A 29 9.26 -4.48 1.53
C PRO A 29 8.26 -5.63 1.57
N PHE A 30 8.04 -6.26 0.42
CA PHE A 30 7.22 -7.47 0.28
C PHE A 30 8.07 -8.60 -0.34
N LYS A 31 7.70 -9.85 -0.09
CA LYS A 31 8.45 -11.02 -0.59
C LYS A 31 7.97 -11.51 -1.95
N ASP A 32 6.67 -11.47 -2.19
CA ASP A 32 6.03 -11.93 -3.42
C ASP A 32 4.75 -11.12 -3.72
N GLU A 33 4.13 -11.40 -4.87
CA GLU A 33 2.92 -10.69 -5.30
C GLU A 33 1.76 -10.88 -4.32
N ASP A 34 1.59 -12.05 -3.71
CA ASP A 34 0.48 -12.33 -2.81
C ASP A 34 0.70 -11.64 -1.45
N ASP A 35 1.94 -11.57 -0.97
CA ASP A 35 2.36 -10.80 0.21
C ASP A 35 2.13 -9.29 0.02
N ALA A 36 2.45 -8.78 -1.17
CA ALA A 36 2.18 -7.39 -1.53
C ALA A 36 0.67 -7.07 -1.53
N ILE A 37 -0.14 -7.94 -2.12
CA ILE A 37 -1.60 -7.77 -2.17
C ILE A 37 -2.21 -7.85 -0.77
N LYS A 38 -1.78 -8.81 0.06
CA LYS A 38 -2.24 -8.92 1.45
C LYS A 38 -1.90 -7.66 2.24
N THR A 39 -0.65 -7.21 2.17
CA THR A 39 -0.20 -6.01 2.88
C THR A 39 -0.94 -4.76 2.41
N ALA A 40 -1.17 -4.63 1.09
CA ALA A 40 -1.92 -3.50 0.54
C ALA A 40 -3.41 -3.50 0.92
N ASN A 41 -4.00 -4.69 1.12
CA ASN A 41 -5.39 -4.84 1.53
C ASN A 41 -5.57 -4.84 3.07
N ASP A 42 -4.49 -4.94 3.85
CA ASP A 42 -4.49 -4.93 5.32
C ASP A 42 -4.59 -3.50 5.87
N THR A 43 -5.67 -2.82 5.47
CA THR A 43 -5.97 -1.44 5.84
C THR A 43 -7.49 -1.26 5.93
N ASP A 44 -7.93 -0.50 6.94
CA ASP A 44 -9.33 -0.11 7.09
C ASP A 44 -9.74 0.99 6.06
N TYR A 45 -8.77 1.54 5.34
CA TYR A 45 -8.95 2.61 4.35
C TYR A 45 -8.66 2.11 2.93
N GLY A 46 -9.62 2.23 2.01
CA GLY A 46 -9.53 1.75 0.62
C GLY A 46 -9.75 2.82 -0.45
N LEU A 47 -9.31 4.07 -0.22
CA LEU A 47 -9.70 5.22 -1.06
C LEU A 47 -9.08 5.19 -2.48
N ALA A 48 -7.80 4.83 -2.59
CA ALA A 48 -7.07 4.77 -3.85
C ALA A 48 -5.85 3.84 -3.74
N GLY A 49 -5.47 3.20 -4.85
CA GLY A 49 -4.27 2.37 -4.96
C GLY A 49 -3.66 2.44 -6.36
N ALA A 50 -2.34 2.32 -6.44
CA ALA A 50 -1.60 2.34 -7.70
C ALA A 50 -0.56 1.20 -7.73
N VAL A 51 -0.37 0.60 -8.91
CA VAL A 51 0.62 -0.47 -9.14
C VAL A 51 1.61 0.01 -10.21
N PHE A 52 2.90 -0.06 -9.89
CA PHE A 52 3.98 0.29 -10.81
C PHE A 52 4.79 -0.96 -11.16
N SER A 53 4.87 -1.30 -12.44
CA SER A 53 5.63 -2.45 -12.94
C SER A 53 5.98 -2.25 -14.42
N ASN A 54 7.18 -2.68 -14.84
CA ASN A 54 7.59 -2.72 -16.25
C ASN A 54 6.91 -3.87 -17.02
N ASP A 55 6.33 -4.84 -16.31
CA ASP A 55 5.49 -5.89 -16.89
C ASP A 55 4.01 -5.49 -16.73
N GLN A 56 3.38 -5.19 -17.86
CA GLN A 56 1.98 -4.76 -17.93
C GLN A 56 1.01 -5.89 -17.54
N SER A 57 1.31 -7.14 -17.88
CA SER A 57 0.47 -8.28 -17.52
C SER A 57 0.47 -8.52 -16.01
N LYS A 58 1.64 -8.37 -15.39
CA LYS A 58 1.79 -8.40 -13.93
C LYS A 58 1.04 -7.25 -13.26
N ALA A 59 1.19 -6.03 -13.78
CA ALA A 59 0.50 -4.85 -13.24
C ALA A 59 -1.03 -5.05 -13.24
N LEU A 60 -1.58 -5.51 -14.37
CA LEU A 60 -3.01 -5.79 -14.53
C LEU A 60 -3.50 -6.93 -13.62
N ARG A 61 -2.69 -7.97 -13.41
CA ARG A 61 -3.03 -9.07 -12.50
C ARG A 61 -3.09 -8.60 -11.05
N VAL A 62 -2.12 -7.80 -10.62
CA VAL A 62 -2.04 -7.29 -9.23
C VAL A 62 -3.15 -6.28 -8.98
N ILE A 63 -3.34 -5.29 -9.86
CA ILE A 63 -4.39 -4.27 -9.67
C ILE A 63 -5.79 -4.87 -9.61
N LYS A 64 -6.05 -5.96 -10.36
CA LYS A 64 -7.34 -6.66 -10.31
C LYS A 64 -7.58 -7.37 -8.98
N LYS A 65 -6.53 -7.70 -8.22
CA LYS A 65 -6.59 -8.38 -6.92
C LYS A 65 -6.48 -7.42 -5.72
N SER A 66 -5.96 -6.21 -5.90
CA SER A 66 -5.62 -5.25 -4.84
C SER A 66 -6.69 -4.17 -4.62
N VAL A 67 -7.94 -4.39 -5.05
CA VAL A 67 -9.03 -3.43 -4.81
C VAL A 67 -10.01 -4.05 -3.80
N PRO A 68 -9.98 -3.61 -2.52
CA PRO A 68 -11.12 -3.74 -1.65
C PRO A 68 -12.14 -2.70 -2.13
N VAL A 69 -13.16 -3.15 -2.86
CA VAL A 69 -14.29 -2.30 -3.23
C VAL A 69 -15.02 -1.99 -1.92
N SER A 70 -14.80 -0.82 -1.35
CA SER A 70 -15.66 -0.28 -0.29
C SER A 70 -17.04 -0.09 -0.90
N HIS A 71 -17.87 -1.13 -0.81
CA HIS A 71 -19.31 -1.02 -1.02
C HIS A 71 -19.84 -0.22 0.18
N GLY A 72 -20.11 1.07 -0.06
CA GLY A 72 -21.16 1.76 0.66
C GLY A 72 -22.52 1.27 0.17
#